data_AF-A0A1V5CCF0-F1
#
_entry.id   AF-A0A1V5CCF0-F1
#
_cell.length_a   1.000
_cell.length_b   1.000
_cell.length_c   1.000
_cell.angle_alpha   90.00
_cell.angle_beta   90.00
_cell.angle_gamma   90.00
#
_symmetry.space_group_name_H-M   'P 1'
#
loop_
_entity.id
_entity.type
_entity.pdbx_description
1 polymer ?
#
loop_
_entity_poly.entity_id
_entity_poly.type
_entity_poly.pdbx_seq_one_letter_code
_entity_poly.pdbx_strand_id
1 'polypeptide(L)'
;MDIRQKASLFAISAATVLAGSKFLAGGVSGSMAVTSSGLDSLLDVFMSGINFLAIKKAAEPADDVHQYGHYKIEDLAAVGQSLVIIFSGSTIIYKAVRKFLGSEAIAYTGLDLGVMLLSLIFSVLISRVLTNVARRTDSKPLRADALHYTSDLYSNFGAIAAICLSYYTGKVFFDLLFAVIVGVIILLSAGRILWEGFSGLMDARIPEDMEKEIERVIDVMPYPYAGYHKLRTRISGSKWYADFHLLACRRASIDEAHDLSQKVELELNRMHRSLDVTIHIEPCPGECELTDETCLVRRGKPFRFLPA
;
A
#
# COMPACT_ATOMS: atom_id res chain seq x y z
N MET A 1 -2.76 0.07 21.17
CA MET A 1 -1.98 0.21 19.92
C MET A 1 -2.35 -0.90 18.97
N ASP A 2 -2.73 -0.52 17.76
CA ASP A 2 -3.03 -1.42 16.64
C ASP A 2 -1.78 -2.23 16.20
N ILE A 3 -1.95 -3.38 15.55
CA ILE A 3 -0.85 -4.19 15.01
C ILE A 3 0.01 -3.40 14.02
N ARG A 4 -0.61 -2.49 13.25
CA ARG A 4 0.10 -1.58 12.33
C ARG A 4 1.07 -0.66 13.07
N GLN A 5 0.59 -0.04 14.16
CA GLN A 5 1.40 0.85 15.00
C GLN A 5 2.55 0.10 15.68
N LYS A 6 2.31 -1.14 16.14
CA LYS A 6 3.36 -1.99 16.71
C LYS A 6 4.43 -2.35 15.68
N ALA A 7 4.02 -2.70 14.46
CA ALA A 7 4.94 -3.03 13.37
C ALA A 7 5.80 -1.83 12.94
N SER A 8 5.18 -0.65 12.83
CA SER A 8 5.90 0.59 12.50
C SER A 8 6.84 1.01 13.63
N LEU A 9 6.44 0.90 14.90
CA LEU A 9 7.32 1.18 16.03
C LEU A 9 8.52 0.21 16.06
N PHE A 10 8.29 -1.07 15.78
CA PHE A 10 9.35 -2.06 15.64
C PHE A 10 10.36 -1.66 14.55
N ALA A 11 9.87 -1.25 13.37
CA ALA A 11 10.74 -0.79 12.28
C ALA A 11 11.54 0.45 12.67
N ILE A 12 10.93 1.45 13.31
CA ILE A 12 11.62 2.65 13.81
C ILE A 12 12.71 2.27 14.81
N SER A 13 12.40 1.42 15.79
CA SER A 13 13.39 1.00 16.80
C SER A 13 14.55 0.25 16.16
N ALA A 14 14.27 -0.68 15.25
CA ALA A 14 15.30 -1.45 14.54
C ALA A 14 16.17 -0.55 13.65
N ALA A 15 15.56 0.37 12.90
CA ALA A 15 16.28 1.35 12.07
C ALA A 15 17.15 2.30 12.92
N THR A 16 16.65 2.71 14.09
CA THR A 16 17.40 3.58 15.02
C THR A 16 18.63 2.86 15.56
N VAL A 17 18.50 1.59 15.94
CA VAL A 17 19.62 0.75 16.38
C VAL A 17 20.63 0.56 15.25
N LEU A 18 20.17 0.34 14.02
CA LEU A 18 21.04 0.20 12.86
C LEU A 18 21.81 1.49 12.55
N ALA A 19 21.10 2.63 12.52
CA ALA A 19 21.70 3.95 12.29
C ALA A 19 22.75 4.27 13.37
N GLY A 20 22.42 4.06 14.64
CA GLY A 20 23.35 4.24 15.75
C GLY A 20 24.61 3.36 15.61
N SER A 21 24.41 2.10 15.23
CA SER A 21 25.51 1.14 15.02
C SER A 21 26.44 1.59 13.87
N LYS A 22 25.89 2.13 12.78
CA LYS A 22 26.66 2.68 11.65
C LYS A 22 27.44 3.93 12.03
N PHE A 23 26.82 4.88 12.74
CA PHE A 23 27.52 6.08 13.20
C PHE A 23 28.66 5.76 14.16
N LEU A 24 28.45 4.82 15.09
CA LEU A 24 29.50 4.36 16.00
C LEU A 24 30.66 3.69 15.23
N ALA A 25 30.34 2.78 14.31
CA ALA A 25 31.35 2.12 13.47
C ALA A 25 32.11 3.13 12.60
N GLY A 26 31.42 4.11 12.02
CA GLY A 26 32.02 5.18 11.23
C GLY A 26 32.95 6.07 12.05
N GLY A 27 32.54 6.45 13.26
CA GLY A 27 33.36 7.25 14.17
C GLY A 27 34.62 6.52 14.67
N VAL A 28 34.51 5.24 15.01
CA VAL A 28 35.64 4.43 15.46
C VAL A 28 36.61 4.12 14.31
N SER A 29 36.08 3.84 13.11
CA SER A 29 36.90 3.51 11.94
C SER A 29 37.49 4.71 11.22
N GLY A 30 36.94 5.92 11.43
CA GLY A 30 37.23 7.09 10.61
C GLY A 30 36.73 6.97 9.16
N SER A 31 35.91 5.95 8.84
CA SER A 31 35.42 5.72 7.47
C SER A 31 34.31 6.70 7.12
N MET A 32 34.60 7.58 6.16
CA MET A 32 33.59 8.46 5.56
C MET A 32 32.49 7.66 4.85
N ALA A 33 32.81 6.50 4.27
CA ALA A 33 31.85 5.63 3.61
C ALA A 33 30.82 5.05 4.61
N VAL A 34 31.29 4.52 5.74
CA VAL A 34 30.40 4.00 6.80
C VAL A 34 29.56 5.13 7.39
N THR A 35 30.16 6.29 7.66
CA THR A 35 29.45 7.45 8.21
C THR A 35 28.37 7.96 7.26
N SER A 36 28.66 8.03 5.95
CA SER A 36 27.67 8.37 4.92
C SER A 36 26.53 7.36 4.88
N SER A 37 26.82 6.06 5.01
CA SER A 37 25.78 5.02 5.05
C SER A 37 24.91 5.09 6.32
N GLY A 38 25.41 5.75 7.38
CA GLY A 38 24.66 6.05 8.60
C GLY A 38 23.61 7.15 8.38
N LEU A 39 23.92 8.14 7.52
CA LEU A 39 22.94 9.17 7.12
C LEU A 39 21.78 8.55 6.33
N ASP A 40 22.05 7.58 5.47
CA ASP A 40 20.99 6.83 4.77
C ASP A 40 20.07 6.14 5.80
N SER A 41 20.64 5.45 6.80
CA SER A 41 19.84 4.83 7.85
C SER A 41 19.12 5.82 8.78
N LEU A 42 19.59 7.06 8.88
CA LEU A 42 18.86 8.12 9.57
C LEU A 42 17.63 8.57 8.78
N LEU A 43 17.74 8.64 7.44
CA LEU A 43 16.58 8.87 6.58
C LEU A 43 15.56 7.73 6.72
N ASP A 44 16.00 6.48 6.86
CA ASP A 44 15.10 5.34 7.09
C ASP A 44 14.29 5.51 8.38
N VAL A 45 14.94 5.94 9.47
CA VAL A 45 14.27 6.25 10.75
C VAL A 45 13.25 7.37 10.56
N PHE A 46 13.62 8.43 9.85
CA PHE A 46 12.73 9.55 9.57
C PHE A 46 11.50 9.13 8.77
N MET A 47 11.69 8.36 7.69
CA MET A 47 10.60 7.85 6.85
C MET A 47 9.67 6.90 7.62
N SER A 48 10.26 5.98 8.40
CA SER A 48 9.50 5.08 9.28
C SER A 48 8.69 5.87 10.33
N GLY A 49 9.26 6.98 10.82
CA GLY A 49 8.61 7.94 11.72
C GLY A 49 7.39 8.63 11.09
N ILE A 50 7.52 9.12 9.86
CA ILE A 50 6.40 9.70 9.10
C ILE A 50 5.28 8.66 8.94
N ASN A 51 5.63 7.42 8.59
CA ASN A 51 4.66 6.33 8.47
C ASN A 51 3.94 6.03 9.78
N PHE A 52 4.66 5.99 10.90
CA PHE A 52 4.06 5.81 12.21
C PHE A 52 3.04 6.91 12.51
N LEU A 53 3.39 8.17 12.26
CA LEU A 53 2.50 9.30 12.46
C LEU A 53 1.28 9.23 11.53
N ALA A 54 1.47 8.86 10.27
CA ALA A 54 0.40 8.67 9.30
C ALA A 54 -0.59 7.58 9.74
N ILE A 55 -0.07 6.41 10.15
CA ILE A 55 -0.88 5.29 10.66
C ILE A 55 -1.59 5.68 11.96
N LYS A 56 -0.91 6.39 12.85
CA LYS A 56 -1.50 6.86 14.11
C LYS A 56 -2.65 7.83 13.83
N LYS A 57 -2.43 8.80 12.93
CA LYS A 57 -3.44 9.78 12.55
C LYS A 57 -4.62 9.15 11.79
N ALA A 58 -4.35 8.20 10.90
CA ALA A 58 -5.38 7.46 10.18
C ALA A 58 -6.26 6.58 11.09
N ALA A 59 -5.73 6.15 12.24
CA ALA A 59 -6.49 5.40 13.24
C ALA A 59 -7.37 6.29 14.14
N GLU A 60 -7.27 7.61 14.04
CA GLU A 60 -8.16 8.52 14.77
C GLU A 60 -9.58 8.47 14.16
N PRO A 61 -10.63 8.49 15.01
CA PRO A 61 -12.00 8.52 14.53
C PRO A 61 -12.29 9.78 13.71
N ALA A 62 -13.46 9.81 13.06
CA ALA A 62 -13.95 11.00 12.40
C ALA A 62 -14.08 12.17 13.39
N ASP A 63 -13.78 13.37 12.91
CA ASP A 63 -13.93 14.64 13.65
C ASP A 63 -14.81 15.62 12.87
N ASP A 64 -15.07 16.80 13.46
CA ASP A 64 -15.97 17.81 12.88
C ASP A 64 -15.50 18.33 11.51
N VAL A 65 -14.19 18.29 11.24
CA VAL A 65 -13.58 18.76 9.98
C VAL A 65 -13.38 17.60 8.99
N HIS A 66 -13.29 16.36 9.49
CA HIS A 66 -13.04 15.13 8.76
C HIS A 66 -14.10 14.08 9.09
N GLN A 67 -15.32 14.28 8.60
CA GLN A 67 -16.48 13.42 8.90
C GLN A 67 -16.35 11.98 8.39
N TYR A 68 -15.49 11.72 7.41
CA TYR A 68 -15.16 10.37 6.91
C TYR A 68 -13.91 9.77 7.57
N GLY A 69 -13.29 10.48 8.51
CA GLY A 69 -12.04 10.11 9.16
C GLY A 69 -10.79 10.50 8.37
N HIS A 70 -9.65 9.98 8.83
CA HIS A 70 -8.31 10.44 8.42
C HIS A 70 -7.56 9.46 7.51
N TYR A 71 -8.25 8.46 6.95
CA TYR A 71 -7.61 7.34 6.25
C TYR A 71 -6.82 7.76 4.99
N LYS A 72 -7.20 8.84 4.30
CA LYS A 72 -6.46 9.37 3.13
C LYS A 72 -5.01 9.80 3.46
N ILE A 73 -4.68 10.02 4.73
CA ILE A 73 -3.30 10.30 5.14
C ILE A 73 -2.38 9.09 4.88
N GLU A 74 -2.91 7.86 4.91
CA GLU A 74 -2.15 6.67 4.53
C GLU A 74 -1.74 6.70 3.04
N ASP A 75 -2.64 7.16 2.16
CA ASP A 75 -2.34 7.33 0.74
C ASP A 75 -1.26 8.39 0.53
N LEU A 76 -1.38 9.53 1.22
CA LEU A 76 -0.40 10.62 1.15
C LEU A 76 0.99 10.19 1.63
N ALA A 77 1.06 9.45 2.74
CA ALA A 77 2.31 8.91 3.25
C ALA A 77 2.95 7.91 2.26
N ALA A 78 2.14 7.03 1.67
CA ALA A 78 2.62 6.10 0.65
C ALA A 78 3.15 6.81 -0.60
N VAL A 79 2.49 7.89 -1.05
CA VAL A 79 2.98 8.74 -2.15
C VAL A 79 4.32 9.37 -1.79
N GLY A 80 4.41 10.02 -0.63
CA GLY A 80 5.65 10.67 -0.17
C GLY A 80 6.82 9.70 -0.09
N GLN A 81 6.60 8.51 0.48
CA GLN A 81 7.64 7.49 0.56
C GLN A 81 8.03 6.91 -0.80
N SER A 82 7.06 6.69 -1.70
CA SER A 82 7.35 6.19 -3.03
C SER A 82 8.23 7.15 -3.82
N LEU A 83 8.06 8.47 -3.66
CA LEU A 83 8.92 9.47 -4.28
C LEU A 83 10.37 9.39 -3.77
N VAL A 84 10.56 9.19 -2.46
CA VAL A 84 11.89 8.99 -1.87
C VAL A 84 12.54 7.71 -2.43
N ILE A 85 11.79 6.61 -2.50
CA ILE A 85 12.30 5.35 -3.06
C ILE A 85 12.67 5.51 -4.55
N ILE A 86 11.86 6.21 -5.33
CA ILE A 86 12.14 6.49 -6.75
C ILE A 86 13.43 7.32 -6.88
N PHE A 87 13.60 8.33 -6.03
CA PHE A 87 14.82 9.14 -6.01
C PHE A 87 16.05 8.30 -5.66
N SER A 88 15.96 7.45 -4.64
CA SER A 88 17.04 6.53 -4.24
C SER A 88 17.39 5.53 -5.35
N GLY A 89 16.39 4.87 -5.95
CA GLY A 89 16.58 3.95 -7.07
C GLY A 89 17.23 4.60 -8.29
N SER A 90 16.80 5.82 -8.63
CA SER A 90 17.40 6.62 -9.71
C SER A 90 18.85 6.97 -9.41
N THR A 91 19.15 7.34 -8.16
CA THR A 91 20.51 7.66 -7.70
C THR A 91 21.44 6.44 -7.77
N ILE A 92 20.95 5.24 -7.45
CA ILE A 92 21.72 3.99 -7.57
C ILE A 92 22.14 3.76 -9.03
N ILE A 93 21.19 3.82 -9.97
CA ILE A 93 21.46 3.65 -11.40
C ILE A 93 22.46 4.70 -11.89
N TYR A 94 22.22 5.97 -11.54
CA TYR A 94 23.09 7.07 -11.94
C TYR A 94 24.53 6.91 -11.43
N LYS A 95 24.71 6.57 -10.16
CA LYS A 95 26.03 6.30 -9.56
C LYS A 95 26.72 5.12 -10.25
N ALA A 96 25.99 4.05 -10.54
CA ALA A 96 26.54 2.89 -11.23
C ALA A 96 27.02 3.21 -12.66
N VAL A 97 26.24 4.00 -13.43
CA VAL A 97 26.64 4.46 -14.77
C VAL A 97 27.87 5.37 -14.71
N ARG A 98 27.87 6.36 -13.80
CA ARG A 98 29.02 7.24 -13.58
C ARG A 98 30.28 6.45 -13.23
N LYS A 99 30.18 5.48 -12.33
CA LYS A 99 31.30 4.63 -11.92
C LYS A 99 31.85 3.80 -13.07
N PHE A 100 30.97 3.24 -13.90
CA PHE A 100 31.37 2.48 -15.08
C PHE A 100 32.12 3.35 -16.10
N LEU A 101 31.71 4.61 -16.28
CA LEU A 101 32.38 5.56 -17.18
C LEU A 101 33.69 6.12 -16.60
N GLY A 102 33.75 6.33 -15.28
CA GLY A 102 34.91 6.92 -14.58
C GLY A 102 36.03 5.94 -14.20
N SER A 103 35.81 4.62 -14.31
CA SER A 103 36.76 3.57 -13.90
C SER A 103 37.22 3.66 -12.43
N GLU A 104 36.36 4.16 -11.53
CA GLU A 104 36.66 4.24 -10.10
C GLU A 104 36.39 2.90 -9.40
N ALA A 105 37.43 2.27 -8.87
CA ALA A 105 37.28 1.11 -8.00
C ALA A 105 37.07 1.58 -6.55
N ILE A 106 35.94 1.22 -5.95
CA ILE A 106 35.71 1.41 -4.52
C ILE A 106 36.46 0.29 -3.80
N ALA A 107 37.48 0.66 -3.03
CA ALA A 107 38.12 -0.26 -2.10
C ALA A 107 37.21 -0.43 -0.89
N TYR A 108 36.52 -1.57 -0.79
CA TYR A 108 35.77 -1.94 0.40
C TYR A 108 36.76 -2.35 1.49
N THR A 109 36.65 -1.72 2.66
CA THR A 109 37.37 -2.14 3.86
C THR A 109 36.66 -3.33 4.52
N GLY A 110 37.37 -4.12 5.32
CA GLY A 110 36.74 -5.23 6.07
C GLY A 110 35.64 -4.76 7.04
N LEU A 111 35.71 -3.51 7.49
CA LEU A 111 34.68 -2.86 8.30
C LEU A 111 33.39 -2.57 7.50
N ASP A 112 33.52 -2.17 6.24
CA ASP A 112 32.37 -1.93 5.36
C ASP A 112 31.56 -3.22 5.16
N LEU A 113 32.24 -4.36 5.00
CA LEU A 113 31.60 -5.68 4.89
C LEU A 113 30.82 -6.05 6.15
N GLY A 114 31.38 -5.80 7.34
CA GLY A 114 30.69 -6.06 8.61
C GLY A 114 29.41 -5.22 8.76
N VAL A 115 29.48 -3.95 8.40
CA VAL A 115 28.32 -3.02 8.43
C VAL A 115 27.27 -3.41 7.38
N MET A 116 27.68 -3.83 6.19
CA MET A 116 26.77 -4.33 5.16
C MET A 116 26.04 -5.59 5.62
N LEU A 117 26.76 -6.55 6.23
CA LEU A 117 26.15 -7.77 6.77
C LEU A 117 25.14 -7.46 7.88
N LEU A 118 25.49 -6.55 8.80
CA LEU A 118 24.57 -6.09 9.84
C LEU A 118 23.32 -5.45 9.23
N SER A 119 23.49 -4.57 8.24
CA SER A 119 22.38 -3.93 7.53
C SER A 119 21.48 -4.96 6.85
N LEU A 120 22.06 -5.98 6.20
CA LEU A 120 21.31 -7.05 5.56
C LEU A 120 20.41 -7.81 6.56
N ILE A 121 20.94 -8.14 7.75
CA ILE A 121 20.17 -8.83 8.80
C ILE A 121 18.97 -7.99 9.23
N PHE A 122 19.18 -6.70 9.50
CA PHE A 122 18.13 -5.78 9.91
C PHE A 122 17.09 -5.59 8.80
N SER A 123 17.52 -5.34 7.56
CA SER A 123 16.60 -5.17 6.43
C SER A 123 15.76 -6.44 6.19
N VAL A 124 16.30 -7.66 6.37
CA VAL A 124 15.52 -8.92 6.26
C VAL A 124 14.47 -8.98 7.36
N LEU A 125 14.86 -8.67 8.60
CA LEU A 125 13.97 -8.74 9.74
C LEU A 125 12.81 -7.73 9.61
N ILE A 126 13.15 -6.47 9.31
CA ILE A 126 12.18 -5.38 9.15
C ILE A 126 11.26 -5.65 7.96
N SER A 127 11.81 -5.96 6.78
CA SER A 127 11.02 -6.24 5.56
C SER A 127 10.02 -7.38 5.79
N ARG A 128 10.41 -8.47 6.45
CA ARG A 128 9.49 -9.59 6.73
C ARG A 128 8.35 -9.19 7.65
N VAL A 129 8.64 -8.49 8.75
CA VAL A 129 7.61 -8.05 9.70
C VAL A 129 6.64 -7.09 9.01
N LEU A 130 7.16 -6.08 8.32
CA LEU A 130 6.35 -5.07 7.64
C LEU A 130 5.52 -5.67 6.51
N THR A 131 6.09 -6.53 5.66
CA THR A 131 5.35 -7.18 4.57
C THR A 131 4.20 -8.02 5.09
N ASN A 132 4.43 -8.78 6.17
CA ASN A 132 3.39 -9.63 6.77
C ASN A 132 2.24 -8.80 7.33
N VAL A 133 2.53 -7.70 8.02
CA VAL A 133 1.49 -6.84 8.59
C VAL A 133 0.78 -6.04 7.50
N ALA A 134 1.53 -5.46 6.55
CA ALA A 134 0.98 -4.71 5.42
C ALA A 134 -0.05 -5.52 4.63
N ARG A 135 0.24 -6.80 4.34
CA ARG A 135 -0.69 -7.70 3.62
C ARG A 135 -1.93 -8.06 4.44
N ARG A 136 -1.82 -8.16 5.77
CA ARG A 136 -2.95 -8.50 6.65
C ARG A 136 -3.89 -7.33 6.90
N THR A 137 -3.39 -6.10 6.83
CA THR A 137 -4.16 -4.90 7.18
C THR A 137 -4.40 -3.96 6.01
N ASP A 138 -4.00 -4.35 4.79
CA ASP A 138 -4.03 -3.54 3.58
C ASP A 138 -3.45 -2.12 3.77
N SER A 139 -2.37 -2.02 4.55
CA SER A 139 -1.79 -0.71 4.91
C SER A 139 -0.74 -0.30 3.87
N LYS A 140 -1.09 0.71 3.06
CA LYS A 140 -0.22 1.26 2.02
C LYS A 140 1.10 1.85 2.58
N PRO A 141 1.12 2.62 3.68
CA PRO A 141 2.36 3.10 4.29
C PRO A 141 3.29 1.96 4.70
N LEU A 142 2.79 0.92 5.38
CA LEU A 142 3.61 -0.23 5.77
C LEU A 142 4.14 -1.00 4.56
N ARG A 143 3.38 -1.04 3.45
CA ARG A 143 3.82 -1.67 2.21
C ARG A 143 4.93 -0.87 1.53
N ALA A 144 4.82 0.46 1.51
CA ALA A 144 5.88 1.35 1.02
C ALA A 144 7.15 1.20 1.87
N ASP A 145 6.99 1.10 3.19
CA ASP A 145 8.09 0.90 4.13
C ASP A 145 8.76 -0.46 3.96
N ALA A 146 7.97 -1.52 3.84
CA ALA A 146 8.48 -2.84 3.48
C ALA A 146 9.25 -2.83 2.16
N LEU A 147 8.76 -2.11 1.14
CA LEU A 147 9.44 -1.99 -0.15
C LEU A 147 10.79 -1.29 -0.01
N HIS A 148 10.88 -0.24 0.80
CA HIS A 148 12.15 0.46 1.06
C HIS A 148 13.22 -0.49 1.61
N TYR A 149 12.95 -1.19 2.72
CA TYR A 149 13.90 -2.15 3.29
C TYR A 149 14.16 -3.35 2.36
N THR A 150 13.17 -3.75 1.54
CA THR A 150 13.38 -4.81 0.53
C THR A 150 14.30 -4.32 -0.60
N SER A 151 14.23 -3.04 -0.96
CA SER A 151 15.10 -2.40 -1.93
C SER A 151 16.55 -2.38 -1.44
N ASP A 152 16.76 -2.14 -0.14
CA ASP A 152 18.09 -2.25 0.48
C ASP A 152 18.64 -3.67 0.44
N LEU A 153 17.79 -4.68 0.65
CA LEU A 153 18.19 -6.09 0.53
C LEU A 153 18.66 -6.42 -0.88
N TYR A 154 17.89 -6.03 -1.90
CA TYR A 154 18.26 -6.27 -3.29
C TYR A 154 19.52 -5.51 -3.67
N SER A 155 19.67 -4.27 -3.19
CA SER A 155 20.85 -3.44 -3.47
C SER A 155 22.10 -4.01 -2.83
N ASN A 156 22.05 -4.39 -1.55
CA ASN A 156 23.18 -5.01 -0.85
C ASN A 156 23.54 -6.37 -1.44
N PHE A 157 22.55 -7.21 -1.75
CA PHE A 157 22.79 -8.50 -2.39
C PHE A 157 23.40 -8.34 -3.79
N GLY A 158 22.86 -7.40 -4.59
CA GLY A 158 23.40 -7.06 -5.91
C GLY A 158 24.85 -6.57 -5.85
N ALA A 159 25.18 -5.72 -4.88
CA ALA A 159 26.54 -5.25 -4.66
C ALA A 159 27.49 -6.38 -4.25
N ILE A 160 27.09 -7.26 -3.33
CA ILE A 160 27.91 -8.42 -2.93
C ILE A 160 28.14 -9.36 -4.13
N ALA A 161 27.09 -9.67 -4.88
CA ALA A 161 27.20 -10.49 -6.09
C ALA A 161 28.15 -9.85 -7.12
N ALA A 162 28.03 -8.54 -7.35
CA ALA A 162 28.90 -7.80 -8.24
C ALA A 162 30.37 -7.86 -7.81
N ILE A 163 30.66 -7.66 -6.52
CA ILE A 163 32.03 -7.75 -5.97
C ILE A 163 32.60 -9.16 -6.20
N CYS A 164 31.86 -10.21 -5.84
CA CYS A 164 32.30 -11.59 -6.04
C CYS A 164 32.58 -11.89 -7.52
N LEU A 165 31.65 -11.57 -8.43
CA LEU A 165 31.82 -11.81 -9.86
C LEU A 165 32.95 -10.98 -10.47
N SER A 166 33.08 -9.71 -10.09
CA SER A 166 34.17 -8.85 -10.55
C SER A 166 35.54 -9.35 -10.07
N TYR A 167 35.63 -9.93 -8.87
CA TYR A 167 36.87 -10.53 -8.36
C TYR A 167 37.30 -11.74 -9.21
N TYR A 168 36.37 -12.64 -9.56
CA TYR A 168 36.69 -13.83 -10.37
C TYR A 168 36.89 -13.55 -11.86
N THR A 169 36.17 -12.59 -12.44
CA THR A 169 36.20 -12.33 -13.89
C THR A 169 37.05 -11.13 -14.30
N GLY A 170 37.42 -10.27 -13.35
CA GLY A 170 38.13 -9.01 -13.61
C GLY A 170 37.30 -7.94 -14.35
N LYS A 171 35.99 -8.16 -14.55
CA LYS A 171 35.13 -7.25 -15.31
C LYS A 171 34.28 -6.36 -14.40
N VAL A 172 34.51 -5.05 -14.46
CA VAL A 172 33.74 -4.01 -13.74
C VAL A 172 32.27 -3.92 -14.23
N PHE A 173 31.97 -4.51 -15.38
CA PHE A 173 30.62 -4.56 -15.98
C PHE A 173 29.55 -5.14 -15.04
N PHE A 174 29.90 -6.10 -14.18
CA PHE A 174 28.92 -6.75 -13.31
C PHE A 174 28.30 -5.80 -12.26
N ASP A 175 29.07 -4.81 -11.78
CA ASP A 175 28.56 -3.79 -10.85
C ASP A 175 27.47 -2.92 -11.50
N LEU A 176 27.70 -2.49 -12.75
CA LEU A 176 26.70 -1.77 -13.53
C LEU A 176 25.46 -2.64 -13.78
N LEU A 177 25.66 -3.89 -14.19
CA LEU A 177 24.56 -4.79 -14.54
C LEU A 177 23.61 -5.00 -13.35
N PHE A 178 24.14 -5.39 -12.18
CA PHE A 178 23.30 -5.64 -11.00
C PHE A 178 22.66 -4.35 -10.47
N ALA A 179 23.38 -3.23 -10.44
CA ALA A 179 22.82 -1.96 -9.99
C ALA A 179 21.67 -1.48 -10.89
N VAL A 180 21.80 -1.65 -12.22
CA VAL A 180 20.72 -1.32 -13.18
C VAL A 180 19.52 -2.24 -13.00
N ILE A 181 19.73 -3.56 -12.91
CA ILE A 181 18.64 -4.53 -12.71
C ILE A 181 17.87 -4.22 -11.42
N VAL A 182 18.58 -4.08 -10.30
CA VAL A 182 17.98 -3.79 -9.00
C VAL A 182 17.29 -2.43 -9.02
N GLY A 183 17.94 -1.39 -9.56
CA GLY A 183 17.36 -0.06 -9.68
C GLY A 183 16.05 -0.07 -10.47
N VAL A 184 15.98 -0.78 -11.61
CA VAL A 184 14.74 -0.90 -12.40
C VAL A 184 13.63 -1.60 -11.61
N ILE A 185 13.94 -2.69 -10.90
CA ILE A 185 12.95 -3.39 -10.06
C ILE A 185 12.40 -2.45 -8.97
N ILE A 186 13.27 -1.67 -8.32
CA ILE A 186 12.88 -0.68 -7.31
C ILE A 186 11.96 0.38 -7.91
N LEU A 187 12.34 0.96 -9.06
CA LEU A 187 11.57 2.00 -9.74
C LEU A 187 10.18 1.51 -10.16
N LEU A 188 10.07 0.30 -10.72
CA LEU A 188 8.78 -0.28 -11.11
C LEU A 188 7.89 -0.54 -9.89
N SER A 189 8.48 -1.06 -8.80
CA SER A 189 7.75 -1.37 -7.57
C SER A 189 7.25 -0.09 -6.88
N ALA A 190 8.11 0.92 -6.77
CA ALA A 190 7.77 2.21 -6.18
C ALA A 190 6.79 3.00 -7.05
N GLY A 191 6.93 2.94 -8.38
CA GLY A 191 5.98 3.53 -9.33
C GLY A 191 4.58 2.95 -9.20
N ARG A 192 4.45 1.64 -8.94
CA ARG A 192 3.15 1.01 -8.65
C ARG A 192 2.54 1.55 -7.34
N ILE A 193 3.31 1.62 -6.25
CA ILE A 193 2.80 2.15 -4.97
C ILE A 193 2.43 3.64 -5.11
N LEU A 194 3.23 4.42 -5.84
CA LEU A 194 2.96 5.82 -6.14
C LEU A 194 1.62 5.97 -6.87
N TRP A 195 1.39 5.18 -7.92
CA TRP A 195 0.14 5.20 -8.68
C TRP A 195 -1.06 4.80 -7.83
N GLU A 196 -0.93 3.76 -7.02
CA GLU A 196 -1.99 3.31 -6.10
C GLU A 196 -2.31 4.34 -4.99
N GLY A 197 -1.31 5.10 -4.54
CA GLY A 197 -1.48 6.20 -3.60
C GLY A 197 -2.22 7.39 -4.23
N PHE A 198 -1.78 7.84 -5.41
CA PHE A 198 -2.51 8.89 -6.16
C PHE A 198 -3.94 8.48 -6.51
N SER A 199 -4.12 7.23 -6.94
CA SER A 199 -5.45 6.69 -7.25
C SER A 199 -6.35 6.70 -6.02
N GLY A 200 -5.83 6.34 -4.84
CA GLY A 200 -6.59 6.45 -3.58
C GLY A 200 -7.01 7.87 -3.23
N LEU A 201 -6.15 8.86 -3.48
CA LEU A 201 -6.50 10.28 -3.28
C LEU A 201 -7.65 10.73 -4.20
N MET A 202 -7.72 10.20 -5.42
CA MET A 202 -8.76 10.46 -6.42
C MET A 202 -10.00 9.57 -6.28
N ASP A 203 -10.18 8.89 -5.14
CA ASP A 203 -11.31 7.99 -4.86
C ASP A 203 -11.47 6.88 -5.92
N ALA A 204 -10.36 6.22 -6.26
CA ALA A 204 -10.36 5.10 -7.20
C ALA A 204 -11.17 3.90 -6.68
N ARG A 205 -11.74 3.17 -7.64
CA ARG A 205 -12.51 1.92 -7.48
C ARG A 205 -11.76 0.88 -6.65
N ILE A 206 -12.49 0.07 -5.87
CA ILE A 206 -11.95 -1.12 -5.20
C ILE A 206 -11.52 -2.19 -6.23
N PRO A 207 -10.73 -3.22 -5.83
CA PRO A 207 -10.40 -4.34 -6.71
C PRO A 207 -11.64 -4.98 -7.35
N GLU A 208 -11.57 -5.27 -8.65
CA GLU A 208 -12.73 -5.74 -9.44
C GLU A 208 -13.29 -7.08 -8.93
N ASP A 209 -12.42 -7.95 -8.40
CA ASP A 209 -12.79 -9.21 -7.76
C ASP A 209 -13.65 -8.99 -6.52
N MET A 210 -13.31 -8.00 -5.69
CA MET A 210 -14.13 -7.62 -4.55
C MET A 210 -15.45 -7.02 -5.00
N GLU A 211 -15.43 -6.11 -5.98
CA GLU A 211 -16.67 -5.51 -6.44
C GLU A 211 -17.64 -6.57 -6.97
N LYS A 212 -17.14 -7.57 -7.72
CA LYS A 212 -17.93 -8.73 -8.15
C LYS A 212 -18.46 -9.59 -6.99
N GLU A 213 -17.78 -9.62 -5.85
CA GLU A 213 -18.29 -10.28 -4.64
C GLU A 213 -19.41 -9.47 -4.00
N ILE A 214 -19.28 -8.14 -3.94
CA ILE A 214 -20.36 -7.23 -3.50
C ILE A 214 -21.60 -7.43 -4.36
N GLU A 215 -21.43 -7.43 -5.70
CA GLU A 215 -22.53 -7.68 -6.64
C GLU A 215 -23.20 -9.04 -6.36
N ARG A 216 -22.42 -10.10 -6.15
CA ARG A 216 -22.95 -11.44 -5.82
C ARG A 216 -23.74 -11.48 -4.52
N VAL A 217 -23.29 -10.78 -3.47
CA VAL A 217 -24.02 -10.72 -2.19
C VAL A 217 -25.32 -9.96 -2.34
N ILE A 218 -25.31 -8.80 -3.02
CA ILE A 218 -26.53 -8.04 -3.31
C ILE A 218 -27.47 -8.91 -4.16
N ASP A 219 -26.93 -9.73 -5.06
CA ASP A 219 -27.72 -10.50 -6.00
C ASP A 219 -28.42 -11.74 -5.41
N VAL A 220 -28.11 -12.16 -4.19
CA VAL A 220 -28.77 -13.33 -3.57
C VAL A 220 -29.81 -12.93 -2.52
N MET A 221 -30.11 -11.64 -2.40
CA MET A 221 -31.00 -11.12 -1.37
C MET A 221 -32.46 -11.56 -1.59
N PRO A 222 -33.18 -11.93 -0.52
CA PRO A 222 -34.56 -12.37 -0.59
C PRO A 222 -35.53 -11.19 -0.79
N TYR A 223 -36.83 -11.49 -0.90
CA TYR A 223 -37.90 -10.49 -0.85
C TYR A 223 -37.69 -9.49 0.32
N PRO A 224 -37.91 -8.18 0.13
CA PRO A 224 -38.50 -7.49 -1.03
C PRO A 224 -37.50 -7.00 -2.11
N TYR A 225 -36.33 -7.65 -2.24
CA TYR A 225 -35.31 -7.26 -3.23
C TYR A 225 -35.84 -7.24 -4.68
N ALA A 226 -35.55 -6.15 -5.41
CA ALA A 226 -35.97 -5.96 -6.80
C ALA A 226 -34.84 -5.52 -7.75
N GLY A 227 -33.58 -5.51 -7.30
CA GLY A 227 -32.42 -5.10 -8.09
C GLY A 227 -31.54 -4.06 -7.38
N TYR A 228 -30.47 -3.60 -8.05
CA TYR A 228 -29.68 -2.45 -7.62
C TYR A 228 -29.14 -1.69 -8.85
N HIS A 229 -28.81 -0.41 -8.67
CA HIS A 229 -28.12 0.37 -9.69
C HIS A 229 -27.18 1.41 -9.07
N LYS A 230 -26.37 2.05 -9.92
CA LYS A 230 -25.38 3.07 -9.54
C LYS A 230 -24.42 2.62 -8.42
N LEU A 231 -23.96 1.37 -8.45
CA LEU A 231 -22.89 0.93 -7.57
C LEU A 231 -21.61 1.72 -7.86
N ARG A 232 -21.16 2.45 -6.86
CA ARG A 232 -19.89 3.17 -6.82
C ARG A 232 -19.09 2.67 -5.64
N THR A 233 -17.80 2.51 -5.84
CA THR A 233 -16.87 2.04 -4.83
C THR A 233 -15.66 2.96 -4.81
N ARG A 234 -15.07 3.16 -3.64
CA ARG A 234 -13.83 3.94 -3.49
C ARG A 234 -12.96 3.44 -2.34
N ILE A 235 -11.66 3.67 -2.45
CA ILE A 235 -10.68 3.36 -1.40
C ILE A 235 -10.15 4.65 -0.78
N SER A 236 -10.03 4.67 0.56
CA SER A 236 -9.35 5.70 1.32
C SER A 236 -8.42 5.02 2.32
N GLY A 237 -7.12 5.03 2.07
CA GLY A 237 -6.14 4.25 2.84
C GLY A 237 -6.53 2.77 2.92
N SER A 238 -6.69 2.28 4.14
CA SER A 238 -7.13 0.91 4.49
C SER A 238 -8.65 0.75 4.66
N LYS A 239 -9.45 1.80 4.42
CA LYS A 239 -10.91 1.77 4.52
C LYS A 239 -11.56 1.84 3.14
N TRP A 240 -12.55 1.00 2.91
CA TRP A 240 -13.26 0.89 1.63
C TRP A 240 -14.67 1.43 1.79
N TYR A 241 -15.21 2.04 0.74
CA TYR A 241 -16.57 2.55 0.73
C TYR A 241 -17.31 1.99 -0.47
N ALA A 242 -18.58 1.67 -0.27
CA ALA A 242 -19.51 1.35 -1.35
C ALA A 242 -20.79 2.16 -1.16
N ASP A 243 -21.26 2.77 -2.25
CA ASP A 243 -22.55 3.44 -2.27
C ASP A 243 -23.35 2.97 -3.49
N PHE A 244 -24.62 2.67 -3.28
CA PHE A 244 -25.51 2.18 -4.33
C PHE A 244 -26.97 2.41 -4.00
N HIS A 245 -27.79 2.31 -5.04
CA HIS A 245 -29.23 2.41 -4.94
C HIS A 245 -29.81 0.99 -4.93
N LEU A 246 -30.48 0.61 -3.85
CA LEU A 246 -31.12 -0.69 -3.70
C LEU A 246 -32.58 -0.58 -4.06
N LEU A 247 -33.02 -1.38 -5.03
CA LEU A 247 -34.42 -1.39 -5.45
C LEU A 247 -35.20 -2.36 -4.56
N ALA A 248 -36.24 -1.84 -3.93
CA ALA A 248 -37.20 -2.62 -3.14
C ALA A 248 -38.57 -2.66 -3.83
N CYS A 249 -39.33 -3.71 -3.58
CA CYS A 249 -40.67 -3.86 -4.12
C CYS A 249 -41.61 -2.72 -3.65
N ARG A 250 -42.43 -2.16 -4.55
CA ARG A 250 -43.29 -0.99 -4.25
C ARG A 250 -44.34 -1.25 -3.16
N ARG A 251 -44.74 -2.50 -2.99
CA ARG A 251 -45.72 -2.92 -1.97
C ARG A 251 -45.07 -3.25 -0.64
N ALA A 252 -43.74 -3.32 -0.58
CA ALA A 252 -43.05 -3.54 0.66
C ALA A 252 -43.30 -2.35 1.59
N SER A 253 -43.49 -2.65 2.88
CA SER A 253 -43.52 -1.61 3.90
C SER A 253 -42.15 -0.93 4.01
N ILE A 254 -42.12 0.27 4.61
CA ILE A 254 -40.85 0.96 4.89
C ILE A 254 -39.97 0.08 5.80
N ASP A 255 -40.57 -0.64 6.75
CA ASP A 255 -39.86 -1.54 7.65
C ASP A 255 -39.25 -2.73 6.89
N GLU A 256 -39.98 -3.35 5.97
CA GLU A 256 -39.47 -4.45 5.15
C GLU A 256 -38.32 -4.02 4.23
N ALA A 257 -38.40 -2.81 3.67
CA ALA A 257 -37.35 -2.25 2.84
C ALA A 257 -36.11 -1.88 3.66
N HIS A 258 -36.30 -1.33 4.87
CA HIS A 258 -35.21 -1.05 5.81
C HIS A 258 -34.53 -2.35 6.25
N ASP A 259 -35.30 -3.38 6.59
CA ASP A 259 -34.78 -4.70 6.96
C ASP A 259 -33.96 -5.34 5.84
N LEU A 260 -34.37 -5.17 4.58
CA LEU A 260 -33.58 -5.58 3.42
C LEU A 260 -32.23 -4.85 3.39
N SER A 261 -32.23 -3.53 3.50
CA SER A 261 -30.99 -2.73 3.54
C SER A 261 -30.06 -3.17 4.67
N GLN A 262 -30.61 -3.37 5.87
CA GLN A 262 -29.83 -3.81 7.02
C GLN A 262 -29.23 -5.21 6.82
N LYS A 263 -29.97 -6.14 6.18
CA LYS A 263 -29.44 -7.46 5.80
C LYS A 263 -28.30 -7.34 4.79
N VAL A 264 -28.44 -6.50 3.77
CA VAL A 264 -27.37 -6.27 2.78
C VAL A 264 -26.13 -5.69 3.46
N GLU A 265 -26.30 -4.66 4.29
CA GLU A 265 -25.22 -4.03 5.05
C GLU A 265 -24.50 -5.04 5.96
N LEU A 266 -25.25 -5.90 6.67
CA LEU A 266 -24.69 -6.96 7.51
C LEU A 266 -23.87 -7.98 6.72
N GLU A 267 -24.36 -8.47 5.58
CA GLU A 267 -23.64 -9.43 4.75
C GLU A 267 -22.38 -8.82 4.12
N LEU A 268 -22.45 -7.57 3.67
CA LEU A 268 -21.28 -6.85 3.14
C LEU A 268 -20.24 -6.56 4.24
N ASN A 269 -20.66 -6.18 5.44
CA ASN A 269 -19.76 -5.97 6.59
C ASN A 269 -19.11 -7.28 7.08
N ARG A 270 -19.78 -8.43 6.90
CA ARG A 270 -19.21 -9.76 7.18
C ARG A 270 -18.13 -10.14 6.17
N MET A 271 -18.32 -9.77 4.89
CA MET A 271 -17.36 -10.02 3.82
C MET A 271 -16.04 -9.28 4.05
N HIS A 272 -16.12 -7.98 4.36
CA HIS A 272 -14.92 -7.18 4.62
C HIS A 272 -15.16 -6.14 5.73
N ARG A 273 -14.47 -6.31 6.87
CA ARG A 273 -14.65 -5.47 8.07
C ARG A 273 -14.34 -3.98 7.86
N SER A 274 -13.56 -3.65 6.82
CA SER A 274 -13.20 -2.26 6.52
C SER A 274 -14.11 -1.62 5.47
N LEU A 275 -15.14 -2.33 4.99
CA LEU A 275 -16.13 -1.81 4.06
C LEU A 275 -17.18 -0.99 4.81
N ASP A 276 -17.45 0.21 4.32
CA ASP A 276 -18.46 1.12 4.82
C ASP A 276 -19.49 1.36 3.72
N VAL A 277 -20.74 0.97 3.97
CA VAL A 277 -21.76 0.90 2.93
C VAL A 277 -22.83 1.95 3.18
N THR A 278 -23.13 2.74 2.16
CA THR A 278 -24.26 3.66 2.16
C THR A 278 -25.29 3.19 1.14
N ILE A 279 -26.46 2.78 1.62
CA ILE A 279 -27.53 2.24 0.79
C ILE A 279 -28.64 3.28 0.67
N HIS A 280 -28.96 3.69 -0.56
CA HIS A 280 -30.15 4.49 -0.84
C HIS A 280 -31.27 3.56 -1.33
N ILE A 281 -32.32 3.39 -0.55
CA ILE A 281 -33.46 2.53 -0.92
C ILE A 281 -34.38 3.31 -1.88
N GLU A 282 -34.67 2.71 -3.03
CA GLU A 282 -35.63 3.24 -3.99
C GLU A 282 -36.74 2.21 -4.27
N PRO A 283 -37.98 2.66 -4.50
CA PRO A 283 -39.01 1.77 -5.00
C PRO A 283 -38.66 1.34 -6.43
N CYS A 284 -38.97 0.09 -6.77
CA CYS A 284 -38.81 -0.39 -8.13
C CYS A 284 -39.53 0.53 -9.15
N PRO A 285 -38.92 0.87 -10.30
CA PRO A 285 -39.60 1.60 -11.38
C PRO A 285 -40.83 0.82 -11.89
N GLY A 286 -41.76 1.51 -12.56
CA GLY A 286 -43.18 1.14 -12.78
C GLY A 286 -43.51 -0.16 -13.54
N GLU A 287 -42.59 -1.13 -13.61
CA GLU A 287 -42.73 -2.43 -14.30
C GLU A 287 -42.50 -3.66 -13.39
N CYS A 288 -42.23 -3.49 -12.09
CA CYS A 288 -42.20 -4.65 -11.19
C CYS A 288 -43.61 -5.23 -11.06
N GLU A 289 -43.79 -6.49 -11.48
CA GLU A 289 -45.02 -7.25 -11.21
C GLU A 289 -45.30 -7.26 -9.70
N LEU A 290 -46.59 -7.25 -9.36
CA LEU A 290 -47.08 -6.92 -8.04
C LEU A 290 -47.82 -8.11 -7.43
N THR A 291 -47.08 -9.11 -6.92
CA THR A 291 -47.64 -10.12 -6.00
C THR A 291 -46.60 -10.55 -4.97
N ASP A 292 -47.06 -11.13 -3.84
CA ASP A 292 -46.20 -11.71 -2.79
C ASP A 292 -45.23 -12.80 -3.32
N GLU A 293 -45.45 -13.29 -4.56
CA GLU A 293 -44.64 -14.30 -5.23
C GLU A 293 -43.82 -13.77 -6.43
N THR A 294 -43.95 -12.50 -6.85
CA THR A 294 -43.12 -11.95 -7.94
C THR A 294 -42.82 -10.47 -7.77
N CYS A 295 -41.60 -10.13 -7.34
CA CYS A 295 -40.96 -8.84 -7.62
C CYS A 295 -39.80 -9.11 -8.58
N LEU A 296 -39.76 -8.49 -9.76
CA LEU A 296 -38.64 -8.64 -10.68
C LEU A 296 -38.33 -7.36 -11.47
N VAL A 297 -37.10 -6.84 -11.30
CA VAL A 297 -36.24 -6.53 -12.45
C VAL A 297 -34.83 -7.08 -12.22
N ARG A 298 -34.48 -8.11 -12.99
CA ARG A 298 -33.10 -8.46 -13.36
C ARG A 298 -33.02 -8.76 -14.85
N ARG A 299 -32.52 -7.80 -15.64
CA ARG A 299 -31.64 -8.05 -16.80
C ARG A 299 -30.71 -6.85 -16.98
N GLY A 300 -29.40 -7.12 -16.95
CA GLY A 300 -28.33 -6.15 -16.76
C GLY A 300 -28.16 -5.13 -17.89
N LYS A 301 -27.90 -3.88 -17.46
CA LYS A 301 -27.38 -2.66 -18.15
C LYS A 301 -27.86 -2.41 -19.60
N PRO A 302 -28.35 -1.21 -20.02
CA PRO A 302 -28.32 0.11 -19.34
C PRO A 302 -29.64 0.94 -19.40
N PHE A 303 -29.79 1.95 -18.54
CA PHE A 303 -30.45 3.20 -18.95
C PHE A 303 -29.36 4.25 -19.15
N ARG A 304 -29.03 4.49 -20.42
CA ARG A 304 -28.10 5.53 -20.87
C ARG A 304 -28.83 6.86 -20.75
N PHE A 305 -28.37 7.75 -19.89
CA PHE A 305 -28.49 9.19 -20.10
C PHE A 305 -27.10 9.82 -19.93
N LEU A 306 -26.37 9.88 -21.04
CA LEU A 306 -25.52 11.01 -21.41
C LEU A 306 -26.08 11.45 -22.78
N PRO A 307 -26.35 12.73 -23.03
CA PRO A 307 -25.46 13.87 -22.79
C PRO A 307 -26.15 15.02 -22.00
N ALA A 308 -25.51 16.03 -21.44
CA ALA A 308 -24.15 16.58 -21.54
C ALA A 308 -23.69 17.07 -20.16
#